data_AF-A0A8T4XX69-F1
#
_entry.id   AF-A0A8T4XX69-F1
#
_cell.length_a   1.000
_cell.length_b   1.000
_cell.length_c   1.000
_cell.angle_alpha   90.00
_cell.angle_beta   90.00
_cell.angle_gamma   90.00
#
_symmetry.space_group_name_H-M   'P 1'
#
loop_
_entity.id
_entity.type
_entity.pdbx_description
1 polymer ?
#
loop_
_entity_poly.entity_id
_entity_poly.type
_entity_poly.pdbx_seq_one_letter_code
_entity_poly.pdbx_strand_id
1 'polypeptide(L)' 'MVWLLRKCVKCSSYTLRQDTCPYCGGEVKVPHPAKFSLHDKFEVYRIKARRSS' A
#
# COMPACT_ATOMS: atom_id res chain seq x y z
N MET A 1 7.48 -13.76 1.35
CA MET A 1 7.82 -12.32 1.28
C MET A 1 6.88 -11.59 2.22
N VAL A 2 7.24 -11.49 3.50
CA VAL A 2 6.36 -10.83 4.49
C VAL A 2 6.79 -9.37 4.57
N TRP A 3 5.97 -8.47 4.04
CA TRP A 3 6.21 -7.03 4.17
C TRP A 3 5.89 -6.61 5.61
N LEU A 4 6.94 -6.54 6.43
CA LEU A 4 6.83 -6.23 7.86
C LEU A 4 6.64 -4.74 8.12
N LEU A 5 7.28 -3.88 7.30
CA LEU A 5 7.18 -2.44 7.45
C LEU A 5 5.80 -1.93 7.03
N ARG A 6 5.18 -1.10 7.87
CA ARG A 6 3.91 -0.42 7.62
C ARG A 6 4.09 1.09 7.78
N LYS A 7 3.26 1.86 7.07
CA LYS A 7 3.22 3.32 7.15
C LYS A 7 1.79 3.77 7.44
N CYS A 8 1.63 4.65 8.41
CA CYS A 8 0.32 5.24 8.71
C CYS A 8 -0.13 6.18 7.59
N VAL A 9 -1.41 6.09 7.22
CA VAL A 9 -2.01 6.98 6.21
C VAL A 9 -2.24 8.40 6.74
N LYS A 10 -2.48 8.57 8.05
CA LYS A 10 -2.73 9.88 8.68
C LYS A 10 -1.44 10.64 9.02
N CYS A 11 -0.57 10.06 9.84
CA CYS A 11 0.61 10.76 10.38
C CYS A 11 1.91 10.47 9.62
N SER A 12 1.87 9.60 8.60
CA SER A 12 3.04 9.19 7.82
C SER A 12 4.18 8.50 8.60
N SER A 13 4.02 8.22 9.89
CA SER A 13 5.00 7.48 10.69
C SER A 13 5.06 6.01 10.27
N TYR A 14 6.25 5.43 10.35
CA TYR A 14 6.47 4.00 10.12
C TYR A 14 6.23 3.19 11.39
N THR A 15 5.75 1.96 11.23
CA THR A 15 5.53 1.02 12.32
C THR A 15 5.67 -0.43 11.84
N LEU A 16 5.89 -1.35 12.76
CA LEU A 16 5.83 -2.79 12.53
C LEU A 16 4.49 -3.39 13.00
N ARG A 17 3.66 -2.59 13.69
CA ARG A 17 2.30 -2.99 14.05
C ARG A 17 1.45 -3.12 12.79
N GLN A 18 0.69 -4.21 12.72
CA GLN A 18 -0.15 -4.51 11.55
C GLN A 18 -1.57 -3.98 11.71
N ASP A 19 -2.02 -3.76 12.94
CA ASP A 19 -3.40 -3.41 13.24
C ASP A 19 -3.62 -1.89 13.12
N THR A 20 -2.91 -1.10 13.93
CA THR A 20 -3.10 0.35 14.00
C THR A 20 -1.80 1.11 14.26
N CYS A 21 -1.79 2.39 13.88
CA CYS A 21 -0.66 3.27 14.18
C CYS A 21 -0.59 3.55 15.69
N PRO A 22 0.55 3.32 16.37
CA PRO A 22 0.69 3.54 17.80
C PRO A 22 0.65 5.03 18.20
N TYR A 23 0.82 5.96 17.25
CA TYR A 23 0.89 7.40 17.53
C TYR A 23 -0.45 8.11 17.37
N CYS A 24 -1.23 7.73 16.36
CA CYS A 24 -2.48 8.44 16.02
C CYS A 24 -3.71 7.53 15.89
N GLY A 25 -3.56 6.21 16.08
CA GLY A 25 -4.64 5.24 15.91
C GLY A 25 -5.13 5.06 14.46
N GLY A 26 -4.48 5.72 13.49
CA GLY A 26 -4.86 5.64 12.08
C GLY A 26 -4.51 4.30 11.43
N GLU A 27 -5.16 4.03 10.30
CA GLU A 27 -4.90 2.84 9.49
C GLU A 27 -3.46 2.83 8.94
N VAL A 28 -2.92 1.61 8.86
CA VAL A 28 -1.55 1.36 8.42
C VAL A 28 -1.55 0.56 7.13
N LYS A 29 -0.76 1.00 6.14
CA LYS A 29 -0.62 0.33 4.84
C LYS A 29 0.81 -0.11 4.60
N VAL A 30 0.99 -1.04 3.66
CA VAL A 30 2.34 -1.40 3.20
C VAL A 30 2.91 -0.22 2.39
N PRO A 31 4.11 0.29 2.73
CA PRO A 31 4.73 1.38 1.99
C PRO A 31 5.42 0.92 0.71
N HIS A 32 5.78 -0.36 0.61
CA HIS A 32 6.42 -0.92 -0.56
C HIS A 32 5.46 -0.90 -1.76
N PRO A 33 5.92 -0.44 -2.94
CA PRO A 33 5.12 -0.50 -4.15
C PRO A 33 4.86 -1.95 -4.57
N ALA A 34 3.80 -2.16 -5.35
CA ALA A 34 3.56 -3.43 -6.01
C ALA A 34 4.74 -3.77 -6.95
N LYS A 35 5.02 -5.06 -7.11
CA LYS A 35 6.09 -5.53 -8.01
C LYS A 35 5.78 -5.09 -9.44
N PHE A 36 6.79 -4.53 -10.11
CA PHE A 36 6.71 -4.18 -11.52
C PHE A 36 7.03 -5.40 -12.40
N SER A 37 6.34 -5.51 -13.54
CA SER A 37 6.59 -6.52 -14.58
C SER A 37 6.69 -5.81 -15.93
N LEU A 38 7.68 -6.21 -16.75
CA LEU A 38 7.81 -5.72 -18.12
C LEU A 38 6.64 -6.17 -19.01
N HIS A 39 6.17 -7.38 -18.79
CA HIS A 39 4.96 -7.91 -19.42
C HIS A 39 3.82 -7.87 -18.41
N ASP A 40 3.03 -6.79 -18.41
CA ASP A 40 1.89 -6.61 -17.53
C ASP A 40 0.60 -7.10 -18.21
N LYS A 41 0.23 -8.37 -17.95
CA LYS A 41 -0.98 -8.99 -18.50
C LYS A 41 -2.27 -8.24 -18.13
N PHE A 42 -2.26 -7.45 -17.05
CA PHE A 42 -3.44 -6.79 -16.50
C PHE A 42 -3.43 -5.27 -16.68
N GLU A 43 -2.53 -4.74 -17.52
CA GLU A 43 -2.38 -3.30 -17.74
C GLU A 43 -3.70 -2.62 -18.13
N VAL A 44 -4.41 -3.17 -19.13
CA VAL A 44 -5.67 -2.61 -19.64
C VAL A 44 -6.73 -2.52 -18.55
N TYR A 45 -6.83 -3.55 -17.70
CA TYR A 45 -7.79 -3.58 -16.60
C TYR A 45 -7.44 -2.56 -15.52
N ARG A 46 -6.14 -2.45 -15.16
CA ARG A 46 -5.66 -1.46 -14.19
C ARG A 46 -5.90 -0.02 -14.66
N ILE A 47 -5.69 0.26 -15.95
CA ILE A 47 -5.94 1.60 -16.53
C ILE A 47 -7.45 1.90 -16.53
N LYS A 48 -8.29 0.95 -16.95
CA LYS A 48 -9.75 1.13 -16.93
C LYS A 48 -10.26 1.41 -15.52
N ALA A 49 -9.84 0.63 -14.52
CA ALA A 49 -10.22 0.82 -13.14
C ALA A 49 -9.84 2.21 -12.60
N ARG A 50 -8.67 2.74 -12.95
CA ARG A 50 -8.25 4.10 -12.56
C ARG A 50 -9.04 5.21 -13.25
N ARG A 51 -9.59 4.98 -14.44
CA ARG A 51 -10.37 5.97 -15.22
C ARG A 51 -11.86 6.01 -14.86
N SER A 52 -12.39 4.91 -14.33
CA SER A 52 -13.78 4.80 -13.90
C SER A 52 -14.05 5.37 -12.50
N SER A 53 -13.00 5.75 -11.77
CA SER A 53 -13.06 6.37 -10.43
C SER A 53 -12.90 7.87 -10.54
#